data_AF-A0A164JRB0-F1
#
_entry.id   AF-A0A164JRB0-F1
#
_cell.length_a   1.000
_cell.length_b   1.000
_cell.length_c   1.000
_cell.angle_alpha   90.00
_cell.angle_beta   90.00
_cell.angle_gamma   90.00
#
_symmetry.space_group_name_H-M   'P 1'
#
loop_
_entity.id
_entity.type
_entity.pdbx_description
1 polymer ?
#
loop_
_entity_poly.entity_id
_entity_poly.type
_entity_poly.pdbx_seq_one_letter_code
_entity_poly.pdbx_strand_id
1 'polypeptide(L)'
;ISIDVKCFTFINIYAPSGSHVKTERNNFLRQTVPAYTITTRLPFVLMGDFNCVDDIQDKACSDSFSSQSNIISYALKEMVTGLDLVDIWKKLNKSEPGHTFYHPSGSSRLDRIYASRSFAENFVNIYLQSLSVSDHQSVQSTF
;
A
#
# COMPACT_ATOMS: atom_id res chain seq x y z
N ILE A 1 -1.21 3.93 -13.61
CA ILE A 1 -2.27 3.70 -14.65
C ILE A 1 -3.61 3.81 -13.95
N SER A 2 -4.59 4.51 -14.51
CA SER A 2 -5.97 4.52 -13.99
C SER A 2 -6.97 4.05 -15.04
N ILE A 3 -8.03 3.39 -14.59
CA ILE A 3 -9.15 2.93 -15.43
C ILE A 3 -10.47 3.05 -14.67
N ASP A 4 -11.48 3.63 -15.32
CA ASP A 4 -12.83 3.67 -14.76
C ASP A 4 -13.53 2.33 -15.02
N VAL A 5 -14.05 1.72 -13.96
CA VAL A 5 -14.75 0.43 -13.99
C VAL A 5 -16.12 0.61 -13.34
N LYS A 6 -17.17 0.70 -14.16
CA LYS A 6 -18.56 0.92 -13.72
C LYS A 6 -18.69 2.17 -12.85
N CYS A 7 -18.69 2.00 -11.52
CA CYS A 7 -18.97 3.03 -10.52
C CYS A 7 -17.74 3.42 -9.67
N PHE A 8 -16.55 2.91 -9.99
CA PHE A 8 -15.31 3.28 -9.30
C PHE A 8 -14.15 3.43 -10.28
N THR A 9 -13.11 4.15 -9.88
CA THR A 9 -11.84 4.23 -10.61
C THR A 9 -10.82 3.30 -9.98
N PHE A 10 -10.13 2.50 -10.78
CA PHE A 10 -9.00 1.70 -10.33
C PHE A 10 -7.71 2.44 -10.67
N ILE A 11 -6.81 2.60 -9.69
CA ILE A 11 -5.54 3.31 -9.82
C ILE A 11 -4.42 2.37 -9.38
N ASN A 12 -3.56 2.01 -10.32
CA ASN A 12 -2.34 1.25 -10.05
C ASN A 12 -1.12 2.18 -9.98
N ILE A 13 -0.31 2.02 -8.94
CA ILE A 13 0.95 2.74 -8.74
C ILE A 13 2.13 1.79 -8.54
N TYR A 14 3.33 2.29 -8.83
CA TYR A 14 4.58 1.65 -8.45
C TYR A 14 5.50 2.75 -7.93
N ALA A 15 5.69 2.81 -6.62
CA ALA A 15 6.47 3.87 -5.98
C ALA A 15 7.98 3.58 -6.06
N PRO A 16 8.86 4.60 -6.14
CA PRO A 16 10.31 4.41 -6.19
C PRO A 16 10.87 3.57 -5.04
N SER A 17 11.64 2.53 -5.36
CA SER A 17 12.21 1.57 -4.43
C SER A 17 13.64 1.93 -3.98
N GLY A 18 14.00 1.53 -2.75
CA GLY A 18 15.33 1.76 -2.19
C GLY A 18 15.46 3.01 -1.33
N SER A 19 16.53 3.05 -0.53
CA SER A 19 16.81 4.13 0.43
C SER A 19 17.31 5.40 -0.24
N HIS A 20 18.09 5.27 -1.31
CA HIS A 20 18.70 6.39 -2.05
C HIS A 20 17.68 7.31 -2.73
N VAL A 21 16.48 6.81 -3.05
CA VAL A 21 15.36 7.58 -3.64
C VAL A 21 14.24 7.87 -2.63
N LYS A 22 14.50 7.81 -1.31
CA LYS A 22 13.47 8.06 -0.28
C LYS A 22 12.77 9.41 -0.45
N THR A 23 13.51 10.47 -0.80
CA THR A 23 12.94 11.79 -1.05
C THR A 23 12.01 11.81 -2.26
N GLU A 24 12.39 11.14 -3.34
CA GLU A 24 11.58 11.02 -4.55
C GLU A 24 10.29 10.22 -4.27
N ARG A 25 10.40 9.08 -3.57
CA ARG A 25 9.24 8.31 -3.12
C ARG A 25 8.30 9.16 -2.28
N ASN A 26 8.84 9.94 -1.33
CA ASN A 26 8.01 10.80 -0.49
C ASN A 26 7.29 11.89 -1.30
N ASN A 27 7.95 12.49 -2.29
CA ASN A 27 7.33 13.47 -3.19
C ASN A 27 6.25 12.82 -4.06
N PHE A 28 6.52 11.63 -4.59
CA PHE A 28 5.56 10.85 -5.37
C PHE A 28 4.26 10.59 -4.56
N LEU A 29 4.39 10.14 -3.32
CA LEU A 29 3.24 9.87 -2.43
C LEU A 29 2.52 11.15 -1.97
N ARG A 30 3.24 12.24 -1.71
CA ARG A 30 2.65 13.50 -1.20
C ARG A 30 2.04 14.39 -2.28
N GLN A 31 2.56 14.32 -3.50
CA GLN A 31 2.22 15.28 -4.55
C GLN A 31 1.64 14.56 -5.75
N THR A 32 2.39 13.63 -6.35
CA THR A 32 2.01 13.00 -7.61
C THR A 32 0.73 12.18 -7.45
N VAL A 33 0.67 11.27 -6.47
CA VAL A 33 -0.51 10.42 -6.26
C VAL A 33 -1.75 11.27 -5.96
N PRO A 34 -1.77 12.19 -4.96
CA PRO A 34 -2.92 13.06 -4.72
C PRO A 34 -3.35 13.91 -5.91
N ALA A 35 -2.40 14.45 -6.67
CA ALA A 35 -2.69 15.25 -7.86
C ALA A 35 -3.37 14.42 -8.96
N TYR A 36 -3.03 13.13 -9.09
CA TYR A 36 -3.76 12.23 -9.98
C TYR A 36 -5.12 11.85 -9.42
N THR A 37 -5.23 11.51 -8.13
CA THR A 37 -6.50 11.04 -7.55
C THR A 37 -7.58 12.11 -7.53
N ILE A 38 -7.24 13.39 -7.34
CA ILE A 38 -8.22 14.49 -7.33
C ILE A 38 -8.89 14.71 -8.69
N THR A 39 -8.29 14.20 -9.78
CA THR A 39 -8.91 14.26 -11.11
C THR A 39 -9.99 13.20 -11.32
N THR A 40 -10.08 12.21 -10.43
CA THR A 40 -11.10 11.17 -10.48
C THR A 40 -12.44 11.70 -9.95
N ARG A 41 -13.53 11.36 -10.64
CA ARG A 41 -14.90 11.77 -10.26
C ARG A 41 -15.68 10.69 -9.52
N LEU A 42 -15.13 9.48 -9.47
CA LEU A 42 -15.71 8.31 -8.83
C LEU A 42 -14.93 8.00 -7.54
N PRO A 43 -15.54 7.29 -6.57
CA PRO A 43 -14.77 6.59 -5.56
C PRO A 43 -13.69 5.73 -6.23
N PHE A 44 -12.53 5.57 -5.62
CA PHE A 44 -11.43 4.85 -6.25
C PHE A 44 -10.79 3.80 -5.35
N VAL A 45 -10.19 2.81 -6.01
CA VAL A 45 -9.31 1.81 -5.42
C VAL A 45 -7.89 2.14 -5.86
N LEU A 46 -7.03 2.44 -4.90
CA LEU A 46 -5.61 2.69 -5.12
C LEU A 46 -4.82 1.47 -4.70
N MET A 47 -4.07 0.87 -5.61
CA MET A 47 -3.27 -0.30 -5.30
C MET A 47 -1.92 -0.34 -6.02
N GLY A 48 -1.08 -1.27 -5.59
CA GLY A 48 0.23 -1.53 -6.18
C GLY A 48 1.31 -1.62 -5.11
N ASP A 49 2.56 -1.44 -5.52
CA ASP A 49 3.73 -1.48 -4.65
C ASP A 49 4.09 -0.06 -4.20
N PHE A 50 3.99 0.18 -2.88
CA PHE A 50 4.26 1.48 -2.26
C PHE A 50 5.71 1.62 -1.83
N ASN A 51 6.51 0.55 -1.89
CA ASN A 51 7.93 0.51 -1.52
C ASN A 51 8.25 1.16 -0.16
N CYS A 52 7.27 1.20 0.75
CA CYS A 52 7.42 1.67 2.11
C CYS A 52 6.31 1.17 3.03
N VAL A 53 6.53 1.34 4.33
CA VAL A 53 5.61 0.95 5.39
C VAL A 53 5.18 2.18 6.19
N ASP A 54 3.95 2.21 6.68
CA ASP A 54 3.42 3.29 7.54
C ASP A 54 3.14 2.83 8.99
N ASP A 55 3.35 1.54 9.27
CA ASP A 55 3.15 0.92 10.58
C ASP A 55 4.34 0.01 10.93
N ILE A 56 4.63 -0.13 12.22
CA ILE A 56 5.70 -1.01 12.71
C ILE A 56 5.33 -2.47 12.47
N GLN A 57 4.03 -2.81 12.57
CA GLN A 57 3.55 -4.17 12.33
C GLN A 57 3.71 -4.60 10.87
N ASP A 58 3.84 -3.64 9.94
CA ASP A 58 4.04 -3.90 8.51
C ASP A 58 5.50 -4.26 8.18
N LYS A 59 6.37 -4.45 9.17
CA LYS A 59 7.74 -4.89 8.99
C LYS A 59 8.19 -5.85 10.10
N ALA A 60 8.80 -6.96 9.70
CA ALA A 60 9.56 -7.84 10.57
C ALA A 60 11.04 -7.78 10.19
N CYS A 61 11.91 -7.54 11.17
CA CYS A 61 13.37 -7.58 11.01
C CYS A 61 13.92 -8.70 11.89
N SER A 62 14.90 -9.46 11.39
CA SER A 62 15.61 -10.45 12.20
C SER A 62 16.52 -9.80 13.25
N ASP A 63 16.99 -8.58 12.98
CA ASP A 63 17.93 -7.87 13.86
C ASP A 63 17.21 -6.82 14.71
N SER A 64 17.23 -7.03 16.02
CA SER A 64 16.58 -6.23 17.07
C SER A 64 17.22 -4.85 17.33
N PHE A 65 18.28 -4.48 16.61
CA PHE A 65 19.10 -3.29 16.90
C PHE A 65 18.88 -2.08 15.97
N SER A 66 18.09 -2.20 14.89
CA SER A 66 17.81 -1.04 14.03
C SER A 66 16.68 -0.18 14.62
N SER A 67 16.93 1.12 14.81
CA SER A 67 15.93 2.09 15.28
C SER A 67 14.68 2.06 14.39
N GLN A 68 13.57 1.50 14.91
CA GLN A 68 12.33 1.28 14.16
C GLN A 68 11.68 2.59 13.63
N SER A 69 12.01 3.75 14.21
CA SER A 69 11.46 5.05 13.84
C SER A 69 11.87 5.55 12.45
N ASN A 70 13.04 5.18 11.93
CA ASN A 70 13.51 5.62 10.61
C ASN A 70 12.88 4.86 9.43
N ILE A 71 12.10 3.82 9.74
CA ILE A 71 11.52 2.87 8.79
C ILE A 71 10.15 3.35 8.31
N ILE A 72 9.40 4.05 9.16
CA ILE A 72 8.03 4.49 8.88
C ILE A 72 8.01 5.65 7.88
N SER A 73 7.16 5.54 6.87
CA SER A 73 6.89 6.55 5.87
C SER A 73 5.74 7.45 6.29
N TYR A 74 6.07 8.63 6.81
CA TYR A 74 5.05 9.67 7.07
C TYR A 74 4.35 10.13 5.79
N ALA A 75 5.04 10.11 4.64
CA ALA A 75 4.45 10.45 3.35
C ALA A 75 3.30 9.51 2.98
N LEU A 76 3.46 8.20 3.22
CA LEU A 76 2.38 7.22 3.01
C LEU A 76 1.21 7.51 3.95
N LYS A 77 1.48 7.70 5.24
CA LYS A 77 0.46 7.97 6.26
C LYS A 77 -0.35 9.24 5.96
N GLU A 78 0.34 10.31 5.57
CA GLU A 78 -0.27 11.59 5.19
C GLU A 78 -1.13 11.45 3.93
N MET A 79 -0.65 10.73 2.91
CA MET A 79 -1.43 10.47 1.68
C MET A 79 -2.71 9.67 1.98
N VAL A 80 -2.61 8.59 2.74
CA VAL A 80 -3.77 7.75 3.12
C VAL A 80 -4.78 8.58 3.91
N THR A 81 -4.31 9.37 4.88
CA THR A 81 -5.18 10.21 5.71
C THR A 81 -5.81 11.35 4.91
N GLY A 82 -5.01 12.06 4.10
CA GLY A 82 -5.45 13.21 3.32
C GLY A 82 -6.42 12.86 2.19
N LEU A 83 -6.34 11.64 1.66
CA LEU A 83 -7.27 11.12 0.65
C LEU A 83 -8.45 10.32 1.25
N ASP A 84 -8.59 10.29 2.59
CA ASP A 84 -9.59 9.50 3.32
C ASP A 84 -9.70 8.04 2.84
N LEU A 85 -8.55 7.38 2.73
CA LEU A 85 -8.45 6.01 2.25
C LEU A 85 -8.51 4.99 3.38
N VAL A 86 -9.17 3.87 3.10
CA VAL A 86 -9.24 2.70 3.98
C VAL A 86 -8.28 1.63 3.48
N ASP A 87 -7.39 1.17 4.35
CA ASP A 87 -6.53 0.01 4.11
C ASP A 87 -7.38 -1.27 4.14
N ILE A 88 -7.59 -1.89 2.98
CA ILE A 88 -8.48 -3.06 2.86
C ILE A 88 -7.90 -4.28 3.57
N TRP A 89 -6.57 -4.43 3.59
CA TRP A 89 -5.93 -5.51 4.33
C TRP A 89 -6.25 -5.41 5.82
N LYS A 90 -5.99 -4.23 6.43
CA LYS A 90 -6.26 -4.01 7.85
C LYS A 90 -7.76 -4.04 8.18
N LYS A 91 -8.63 -3.65 7.23
CA LYS A 91 -10.10 -3.75 7.40
C LYS A 91 -10.55 -5.19 7.60
N LEU A 92 -10.08 -6.09 6.73
CA LEU A 92 -10.57 -7.48 6.67
C LEU A 92 -9.73 -8.44 7.54
N ASN A 93 -8.43 -8.19 7.69
CA ASN A 93 -7.48 -9.04 8.41
C ASN A 93 -6.85 -8.28 9.58
N LYS A 94 -7.58 -8.15 10.69
CA LYS A 94 -7.17 -7.31 11.85
C LYS A 94 -5.93 -7.80 12.61
N SER A 95 -5.60 -9.08 12.50
CA SER A 95 -4.54 -9.72 13.30
C SER A 95 -3.31 -10.09 12.49
N GLU A 96 -3.38 -10.00 11.17
CA GLU A 96 -2.33 -10.46 10.26
C GLU A 96 -1.60 -9.27 9.63
N PRO A 97 -0.26 -9.22 9.67
CA PRO A 97 0.51 -8.08 9.18
C PRO A 97 0.54 -8.00 7.64
N GLY A 98 0.20 -9.09 6.93
CA GLY A 98 0.04 -9.10 5.47
C GLY A 98 1.31 -8.80 4.70
N HIS A 99 2.46 -9.31 5.14
CA HIS A 99 3.73 -9.05 4.46
C HIS A 99 3.72 -9.62 3.05
N THR A 100 4.10 -8.77 2.09
CA THR A 100 4.09 -9.12 0.67
C THR A 100 5.50 -9.31 0.14
N PHE A 101 6.49 -8.62 0.69
CA PHE A 101 7.89 -8.70 0.28
C PHE A 101 8.75 -9.43 1.31
N TYR A 102 9.59 -10.35 0.85
CA TYR A 102 10.46 -11.17 1.70
C TYR A 102 11.91 -11.10 1.23
N HIS A 103 12.82 -10.90 2.17
CA HIS A 103 14.26 -10.91 1.93
C HIS A 103 14.98 -11.67 3.06
N PRO A 104 16.26 -12.04 2.90
CA PRO A 104 16.95 -12.89 3.89
C PRO A 104 16.97 -12.35 5.33
N SER A 105 16.87 -11.03 5.51
CA SER A 105 16.91 -10.35 6.82
C SER A 105 15.55 -9.86 7.33
N GLY A 106 14.45 -10.21 6.67
CA GLY A 106 13.14 -9.76 7.11
C GLY A 106 12.05 -9.81 6.06
N SER A 107 10.92 -9.20 6.40
CA SER A 107 9.77 -9.08 5.50
C SER A 107 9.00 -7.79 5.78
N SER A 108 8.23 -7.35 4.80
CA SER A 108 7.43 -6.13 4.90
C SER A 108 6.18 -6.14 4.04
N ARG A 109 5.15 -5.40 4.44
CA ARG A 109 3.95 -5.15 3.64
C ARG A 109 4.12 -3.89 2.78
N LEU A 110 4.57 -4.10 1.55
CA LEU A 110 4.83 -3.04 0.57
C LEU A 110 3.69 -2.89 -0.43
N ASP A 111 3.03 -3.99 -0.77
CA ASP A 111 1.93 -4.03 -1.71
C ASP A 111 0.61 -3.86 -0.96
N ARG A 112 -0.24 -2.94 -1.43
CA ARG A 112 -1.44 -2.55 -0.67
C ARG A 112 -2.62 -2.33 -1.60
N ILE A 113 -3.81 -2.57 -1.05
CA ILE A 113 -5.08 -2.15 -1.64
C ILE A 113 -5.71 -1.16 -0.67
N TYR A 114 -5.83 0.07 -1.11
CA TYR A 114 -6.57 1.14 -0.45
C TYR A 114 -7.85 1.42 -1.24
N ALA A 115 -8.92 1.79 -0.57
CA ALA A 115 -10.13 2.26 -1.23
C ALA A 115 -10.65 3.54 -0.58
N SER A 116 -11.31 4.39 -1.37
CA SER A 116 -12.13 5.47 -0.84
C SER A 116 -13.09 4.89 0.20
N ARG A 117 -13.28 5.60 1.32
CA ARG A 117 -14.14 5.15 2.41
C ARG A 117 -15.54 4.72 1.95
N SER A 118 -16.12 5.45 1.00
CA SER A 118 -17.43 5.15 0.41
C SER A 118 -17.49 3.84 -0.39
N PHE A 119 -16.35 3.31 -0.84
CA PHE A 119 -16.27 2.07 -1.60
C PHE A 119 -15.71 0.88 -0.79
N ALA A 120 -15.04 1.15 0.33
CA ALA A 120 -14.38 0.15 1.14
C ALA A 120 -15.30 -0.96 1.69
N GLU A 121 -16.60 -0.68 1.84
CA GLU A 121 -17.58 -1.66 2.32
C GLU A 121 -17.95 -2.75 1.30
N ASN A 122 -17.64 -2.55 0.01
CA ASN A 122 -17.91 -3.58 -1.01
C ASN A 122 -16.92 -4.75 -0.93
N PHE A 123 -15.76 -4.56 -0.30
CA PHE A 123 -14.74 -5.60 -0.19
C PHE A 123 -15.16 -6.71 0.78
N VAL A 124 -15.15 -7.95 0.28
CA VAL A 124 -15.60 -9.16 1.01
C VAL A 124 -14.41 -9.96 1.55
N ASN A 125 -13.37 -10.16 0.74
CA ASN A 125 -12.21 -10.98 1.09
C ASN A 125 -10.91 -10.33 0.59
N ILE A 126 -9.81 -10.61 1.27
CA ILE A 126 -8.46 -10.28 0.82
C ILE A 126 -7.47 -11.36 1.28
N TYR A 127 -6.60 -11.81 0.38
CA TYR A 127 -5.61 -12.85 0.66
C TYR A 127 -4.32 -12.63 -0.13
N LEU A 128 -3.26 -13.29 0.31
CA LEU A 128 -1.98 -13.29 -0.37
C LEU A 128 -1.77 -14.61 -1.11
N GLN A 129 -1.17 -14.51 -2.29
CA GLN A 129 -0.74 -15.67 -3.06
C GLN A 129 0.74 -15.55 -3.40
N SER A 130 1.53 -16.52 -2.96
CA SER A 130 2.94 -16.65 -3.35
C SER A 130 3.07 -16.90 -4.84
N LEU A 131 4.05 -16.25 -5.46
CA LEU A 131 4.37 -16.38 -6.87
C LEU A 131 5.77 -17.00 -7.01
N SER A 132 5.95 -17.94 -7.95
CA SER A 132 7.28 -18.52 -8.22
C SER A 132 8.23 -17.57 -8.97
N VAL A 133 7.70 -16.45 -9.48
CA VAL A 133 8.39 -15.52 -10.39
C VAL A 133 8.72 -14.17 -9.73
N SER A 134 8.43 -14.01 -8.44
CA SER A 134 8.65 -12.77 -7.71
C SER A 134 8.96 -13.03 -6.25
N ASP A 135 9.76 -12.14 -5.68
CA ASP A 135 10.00 -11.95 -4.24
C ASP A 135 8.84 -11.23 -3.53
N HIS A 136 7.87 -10.72 -4.29
CA HIS A 136 6.59 -10.23 -3.80
C HIS A 136 5.50 -11.30 -3.90
N GLN A 137 4.56 -11.27 -2.95
CA GLN A 137 3.30 -12.00 -3.00
C GLN A 137 2.23 -11.16 -3.71
N SER A 138 1.36 -11.82 -4.47
CA SER A 138 0.18 -11.18 -5.05
C SER A 138 -0.85 -10.88 -3.97
N VAL A 139 -1.35 -9.64 -3.92
CA VAL A 139 -2.51 -9.27 -3.10
C VAL A 139 -3.78 -9.42 -3.94
N GLN A 140 -4.71 -10.26 -3.49
CA GLN A 140 -5.95 -10.56 -4.21
C GLN A 140 -7.15 -10.23 -3.35
N SER A 141 -8.19 -9.69 -3.97
CA SER A 141 -9.39 -9.27 -3.25
C SER A 141 -10.63 -9.35 -4.13
N THR A 142 -11.78 -9.53 -3.50
CA THR A 142 -13.09 -9.60 -4.17
C THR A 142 -14.04 -8.57 -3.59
N PHE A 143 -14.78 -7.89 -4.45
CA PHE A 143 -15.82 -6.91 -4.15
C PHE A 143 -16.94 -6.99 -5.19
#